data_AF-A0AAE0D5R9-F1
#
_entry.id   AF-A0AAE0D5R9-F1
#
_cell.length_a   1.000
_cell.length_b   1.000
_cell.length_c   1.000
_cell.angle_alpha   90.00
_cell.angle_beta   90.00
_cell.angle_gamma   90.00
#
_symmetry.space_group_name_H-M   'P 1'
#
loop_
_entity.id
_entity.type
_entity.pdbx_description
1 polymer ?
#
loop_
_entity_poly.entity_id
_entity_poly.type
_entity_poly.pdbx_seq_one_letter_code
_entity_poly.pdbx_strand_id
1 'polypeptide(L)'
;MRRRAVAHPGGPTHPPANPIRCGVARATPPPAPDHTSPNAPRFEILPTQIHVFGYPTNQGDGANVVALEDVSAVDLEFLSLPWHPLNNPIWEASRNDPGYFSLSTHVSVNDPPRHRDQAAENDFCRRLLRLGARRWETLDRFRFVLGAVDHDDLVMDEIGGGFEPAPVSEERCWAAVAWPSAGGVCIAEVPRMLAGIGDQGEQSAKQEFTMDRRSILRLARNMDEKARVLLVTFEGKMNSSVDEVDSSVLRRRDLAWSD
;
A
#
# COMPACT_ATOMS: atom_id res chain seq x y z
N MET A 1 -22.60 -74.31 -43.74
CA MET A 1 -21.16 -74.45 -44.06
C MET A 1 -20.42 -73.20 -43.61
N ARG A 2 -19.46 -73.38 -42.71
CA ARG A 2 -18.61 -72.32 -42.13
C ARG A 2 -17.73 -71.70 -43.22
N ARG A 3 -17.78 -70.38 -43.40
CA ARG A 3 -16.72 -69.64 -44.10
C ARG A 3 -15.85 -68.94 -43.07
N ARG A 4 -14.60 -69.40 -43.01
CA ARG A 4 -13.48 -68.85 -42.25
C ARG A 4 -13.22 -67.40 -42.68
N ALA A 5 -13.03 -66.52 -41.70
CA ALA A 5 -12.45 -65.21 -41.92
C ALA A 5 -10.94 -65.35 -42.15
N VAL A 6 -10.46 -64.60 -43.14
CA VAL A 6 -9.05 -64.45 -43.54
C VAL A 6 -8.37 -63.50 -42.56
N ALA A 7 -7.18 -63.88 -42.10
CA ALA A 7 -6.32 -63.06 -41.25
C ALA A 7 -5.63 -61.97 -42.08
N HIS A 8 -5.79 -60.71 -41.68
CA HIS A 8 -4.90 -59.61 -42.05
C HIS A 8 -3.93 -59.35 -40.88
N PRO A 9 -2.61 -59.23 -41.14
CA PRO A 9 -1.63 -58.81 -40.15
C PRO A 9 -1.53 -57.27 -40.11
N GLY A 10 -1.38 -56.68 -38.92
CA GLY A 10 -1.00 -55.28 -38.77
C GLY A 10 -2.01 -54.40 -38.03
N GLY A 11 -2.26 -54.70 -36.75
CA GLY A 11 -2.78 -53.72 -35.79
C GLY A 11 -1.61 -53.07 -35.02
N PRO A 12 -1.79 -51.84 -34.50
CA PRO A 12 -0.71 -50.98 -34.02
C PRO A 12 -0.08 -51.52 -32.72
N THR A 13 1.24 -51.73 -32.74
CA THR A 13 2.03 -51.97 -31.53
C THR A 13 2.19 -50.66 -30.78
N HIS A 14 1.34 -50.43 -29.78
CA HIS A 14 1.62 -49.47 -28.72
C HIS A 14 2.90 -49.91 -27.97
N PRO A 15 3.89 -49.02 -27.77
CA PRO A 15 5.03 -49.33 -26.92
C PRO A 15 4.58 -49.45 -25.45
N PRO A 16 5.22 -50.33 -24.66
CA PRO A 16 4.89 -50.50 -23.25
C PRO A 16 5.13 -49.22 -22.47
N ALA A 17 4.15 -48.85 -21.65
CA ALA A 17 4.23 -47.76 -20.68
C ALA A 17 5.39 -48.02 -19.72
N ASN A 18 6.41 -47.17 -19.80
CA ASN A 18 7.57 -47.19 -18.92
C ASN A 18 7.25 -46.30 -17.70
N PRO A 19 7.07 -46.84 -16.48
CA PRO A 19 6.83 -46.02 -15.30
C PRO A 19 8.17 -45.57 -14.73
N ILE A 20 8.84 -44.64 -15.40
CA ILE A 20 9.89 -43.86 -14.75
C ILE A 20 9.15 -42.85 -13.87
N ARG A 21 8.97 -43.23 -12.60
CA ARG A 21 8.68 -42.30 -11.49
C ARG A 21 9.78 -41.24 -11.51
N CYS A 22 9.53 -40.12 -12.18
CA CYS A 22 10.20 -38.87 -11.86
C CYS A 22 9.83 -38.54 -10.40
N GLY A 23 10.78 -38.82 -9.50
CA GLY A 23 10.76 -38.26 -8.16
C GLY A 23 10.82 -36.75 -8.29
N VAL A 24 9.66 -36.10 -8.35
CA VAL A 24 9.55 -34.69 -8.00
C VAL A 24 9.90 -34.66 -6.53
N ALA A 25 11.16 -34.31 -6.23
CA ALA A 25 11.52 -33.88 -4.90
C ALA A 25 10.46 -32.85 -4.52
N ARG A 26 9.65 -33.17 -3.51
CA ARG A 26 8.78 -32.17 -2.88
C ARG A 26 9.71 -31.01 -2.57
N ALA A 27 9.54 -29.90 -3.27
CA ALA A 27 10.19 -28.66 -2.90
C ALA A 27 9.94 -28.53 -1.40
N THR A 28 11.01 -28.46 -0.62
CA THR A 28 10.92 -28.08 0.77
C THR A 28 10.00 -26.87 0.82
N PRO A 29 8.98 -26.85 1.70
CA PRO A 29 8.19 -25.63 1.87
C PRO A 29 9.18 -24.48 2.05
N PRO A 30 8.93 -23.31 1.46
CA PRO A 30 9.77 -22.15 1.68
C PRO A 30 10.01 -22.03 3.20
N PRO A 31 11.23 -21.68 3.63
CA PRO A 31 11.54 -21.55 5.04
C PRO A 31 10.44 -20.71 5.70
N ALA A 32 10.04 -21.10 6.92
CA ALA A 32 9.06 -20.34 7.67
C ALA A 32 9.44 -18.86 7.63
N PRO A 33 8.48 -17.93 7.40
CA PRO A 33 8.77 -16.52 7.30
C PRO A 33 9.63 -16.08 8.50
N ASP A 34 10.76 -15.46 8.20
CA ASP A 34 11.63 -14.87 9.19
C ASP A 34 10.88 -13.70 9.84
N HIS A 35 10.32 -13.96 11.01
CA HIS A 35 9.54 -13.05 11.85
C HIS A 35 10.38 -11.89 12.40
N THR A 36 11.69 -11.88 12.09
CA THR A 36 12.65 -10.89 12.56
C THR A 36 13.29 -10.08 11.46
N SER A 37 12.93 -10.28 10.18
CA SER A 37 13.64 -9.61 9.08
C SER A 37 13.62 -8.09 9.30
N PRO A 38 14.77 -7.49 9.64
CA PRO A 38 14.88 -6.06 9.91
C PRO A 38 14.86 -5.25 8.62
N ASN A 39 14.66 -5.90 7.47
CA ASN A 39 14.82 -5.32 6.14
C ASN A 39 13.50 -4.80 5.56
N ALA A 40 12.36 -5.09 6.20
CA ALA A 40 11.10 -4.49 5.80
C ALA A 40 11.16 -2.96 5.97
N PRO A 41 10.86 -2.17 4.92
CA PRO A 41 11.05 -0.73 4.97
C PRO A 41 10.08 -0.09 5.96
N ARG A 42 10.54 0.85 6.77
CA ARG A 42 9.68 1.75 7.55
C ARG A 42 9.27 2.96 6.73
N PHE A 43 10.17 3.46 5.89
CA PHE A 43 9.94 4.55 4.95
C PHE A 43 10.10 4.10 3.50
N GLU A 44 9.29 4.70 2.64
CA GLU A 44 9.56 4.79 1.22
C GLU A 44 9.51 6.26 0.82
N ILE A 45 10.66 6.78 0.39
CA ILE A 45 10.86 8.18 0.04
C ILE A 45 10.92 8.28 -1.47
N LEU A 46 9.94 8.97 -2.05
CA LEU A 46 9.84 9.28 -3.47
C LEU A 46 10.17 10.77 -3.69
N PRO A 47 10.49 11.19 -4.93
CA PRO A 47 10.85 12.59 -5.23
C PRO A 47 9.79 13.60 -4.79
N THR A 48 8.54 13.18 -4.69
CA THR A 48 7.45 14.06 -4.30
C THR A 48 6.70 13.58 -3.09
N GLN A 49 6.98 12.43 -2.47
CA GLN A 49 6.13 11.82 -1.44
C GLN A 49 6.96 11.01 -0.42
N ILE A 50 6.40 10.81 0.77
CA ILE A 50 6.93 9.85 1.75
C ILE A 50 5.79 8.96 2.20
N HIS A 51 6.03 7.66 2.21
CA HIS A 51 5.13 6.66 2.76
C HIS A 51 5.75 6.05 4.03
N VAL A 52 4.90 5.70 4.99
CA VAL A 52 5.31 5.05 6.25
C VAL A 52 4.59 3.74 6.41
N PHE A 53 5.32 2.68 6.76
CA PHE A 53 4.78 1.34 6.90
C PHE A 53 4.84 0.84 8.33
N GLY A 54 3.86 0.02 8.72
CA GLY A 54 3.82 -0.73 9.97
C GLY A 54 3.48 -2.19 9.72
N TYR A 55 3.98 -3.07 10.57
CA TYR A 55 3.88 -4.53 10.38
C TYR A 55 3.17 -5.19 11.57
N PRO A 56 1.82 -5.20 11.59
CA PRO A 56 0.99 -5.68 12.69
C PRO A 56 1.13 -7.17 13.02
N THR A 57 1.82 -7.94 12.17
CA THR A 57 2.04 -9.36 12.40
C THR A 57 3.50 -9.72 12.21
N ASN A 58 3.88 -10.89 12.71
CA ASN A 58 5.18 -11.50 12.49
C ASN A 58 5.24 -12.31 11.18
N GLN A 59 4.26 -12.12 10.29
CA GLN A 59 4.34 -12.65 8.93
C GLN A 59 5.49 -11.95 8.19
N GLY A 60 6.08 -12.63 7.21
CA GLY A 60 7.29 -12.18 6.52
C GLY A 60 7.15 -10.79 5.88
N ASP A 61 8.28 -10.28 5.40
CA ASP A 61 8.37 -8.94 4.83
C ASP A 61 7.31 -8.71 3.75
N GLY A 62 6.53 -7.65 3.92
CA GLY A 62 5.53 -7.25 2.95
C GLY A 62 4.19 -7.97 3.06
N ALA A 63 3.92 -8.79 4.09
CA ALA A 63 2.58 -9.32 4.35
C ALA A 63 1.85 -8.52 5.45
N ASN A 64 0.54 -8.30 5.26
CA ASN A 64 -0.36 -7.63 6.19
C ASN A 64 0.21 -6.29 6.69
N VAL A 65 0.39 -5.35 5.78
CA VAL A 65 1.08 -4.07 6.03
C VAL A 65 0.09 -2.96 6.34
N VAL A 66 0.39 -2.12 7.32
CA VAL A 66 -0.29 -0.84 7.52
C VAL A 66 0.50 0.26 6.82
N ALA A 67 -0.04 0.86 5.78
CA ALA A 67 0.64 1.91 5.02
C ALA A 67 -0.06 3.26 5.20
N LEU A 68 0.70 4.27 5.63
CA LEU A 68 0.30 5.68 5.61
C LEU A 68 0.95 6.34 4.39
N GLU A 69 0.12 6.94 3.56
CA GLU A 69 0.55 7.60 2.34
C GLU A 69 0.78 9.10 2.54
N ASP A 70 1.77 9.66 1.85
CA ASP A 70 2.00 11.10 1.74
C ASP A 70 2.10 11.82 3.10
N VAL A 71 3.12 11.40 3.86
CA VAL A 71 3.29 11.79 5.26
C VAL A 71 3.90 13.19 5.39
N SER A 72 3.28 14.03 6.23
CA SER A 72 3.77 15.36 6.58
C SER A 72 4.70 15.36 7.79
N ALA A 73 5.42 16.47 8.05
CA ALA A 73 6.23 16.60 9.26
C ALA A 73 5.40 16.46 10.55
N VAL A 74 4.17 16.96 10.54
CA VAL A 74 3.20 16.85 11.66
C VAL A 74 2.82 15.39 11.92
N ASP A 75 2.73 14.58 10.87
CA ASP A 75 2.44 13.14 11.00
C ASP A 75 3.63 12.39 11.59
N LEU A 76 4.85 12.69 11.15
CA LEU A 76 6.07 12.12 11.72
C LEU A 76 6.21 12.46 13.21
N GLU A 77 5.92 13.71 13.59
CA GLU A 77 5.89 14.13 14.99
C GLU A 77 4.85 13.34 15.80
N PHE A 78 3.63 13.18 15.27
CA PHE A 78 2.58 12.38 15.91
C PHE A 78 3.00 10.91 16.11
N LEU A 79 3.73 10.35 15.15
CA LEU A 79 4.27 8.99 15.21
C LEU A 79 5.52 8.88 16.09
N SER A 80 6.02 9.99 16.63
CA SER A 80 7.31 10.06 17.34
C SER A 80 8.49 9.56 16.48
N LEU A 81 8.39 9.72 15.15
CA LEU A 81 9.45 9.40 14.21
C LEU A 81 10.38 10.60 14.02
N PRO A 82 11.68 10.37 13.78
CA PRO A 82 12.59 11.45 13.47
C PRO A 82 12.16 12.09 12.14
N TRP A 83 12.08 13.42 12.13
CA TRP A 83 11.85 14.21 10.91
C TRP A 83 13.14 14.49 10.14
N HIS A 84 14.31 14.21 10.74
CA HIS A 84 15.63 14.38 10.12
C HIS A 84 15.86 13.64 8.78
N PRO A 85 15.16 12.54 8.42
CA PRO A 85 15.21 11.98 7.07
C PRO A 85 14.83 13.00 5.97
N LEU A 86 14.06 14.05 6.31
CA LEU A 86 13.68 15.14 5.40
C LEU A 86 14.77 16.20 5.18
N ASN A 87 15.77 16.28 6.06
CA ASN A 87 16.94 17.17 5.93
C ASN A 87 18.13 16.45 5.29
N ASN A 88 17.87 15.49 4.40
CA ASN A 88 18.91 14.70 3.77
C ASN A 88 19.51 15.48 2.57
N PRO A 89 20.84 15.49 2.38
CA PRO A 89 21.49 16.03 1.17
C PRO A 89 20.96 15.42 -0.14
N ILE A 90 20.20 14.34 -0.11
CA ILE A 90 19.51 13.77 -1.26
C ILE A 90 18.33 14.64 -1.75
N TRP A 91 17.64 15.34 -0.84
CA TRP A 91 16.65 16.37 -1.22
C TRP A 91 17.30 17.63 -1.79
N GLU A 92 18.54 17.93 -1.37
CA GLU A 92 19.35 18.99 -1.97
C GLU A 92 19.94 18.55 -3.32
N ALA A 93 20.30 17.26 -3.48
CA ALA A 93 20.80 16.70 -4.72
C ALA A 93 19.71 16.57 -5.79
N SER A 94 18.49 16.16 -5.43
CA SER A 94 17.36 16.08 -6.35
C SER A 94 16.89 17.45 -6.87
N ARG A 95 17.12 18.53 -6.10
CA ARG A 95 16.92 19.91 -6.59
C ARG A 95 17.94 20.35 -7.64
N ASN A 96 19.12 19.73 -7.66
CA ASN A 96 20.27 20.21 -8.43
C ASN A 96 20.61 19.32 -9.64
N ASP A 97 19.98 18.15 -9.79
CA ASP A 97 20.18 17.24 -10.93
C ASP A 97 18.87 17.02 -11.72
N PRO A 98 18.78 17.50 -12.97
CA PRO A 98 17.62 17.26 -13.85
C PRO A 98 17.37 15.77 -14.18
N GLY A 99 18.36 14.90 -13.98
CA GLY A 99 18.27 13.46 -14.20
C GLY A 99 17.72 12.66 -13.01
N TYR A 100 17.50 13.31 -11.85
CA TYR A 100 17.05 12.64 -10.61
C TYR A 100 15.57 12.18 -10.64
N PHE A 101 14.85 12.49 -11.73
CA PHE A 101 13.46 12.08 -11.95
C PHE A 101 13.31 10.68 -12.58
N SER A 102 14.41 9.98 -12.83
CA SER A 102 14.36 8.62 -13.37
C SER A 102 14.19 7.57 -12.27
N LEU A 103 13.01 6.96 -12.20
CA LEU A 103 12.64 5.74 -11.45
C LEU A 103 13.05 5.73 -9.97
N SER A 104 12.07 5.99 -9.09
CA SER A 104 11.96 5.52 -7.70
C SER A 104 13.29 5.13 -7.05
N THR A 105 14.20 6.08 -6.91
CA THR A 105 15.47 5.82 -6.22
C THR A 105 15.13 5.57 -4.75
N HIS A 106 15.08 4.30 -4.35
CA HIS A 106 14.96 3.92 -2.94
C HIS A 106 16.17 4.48 -2.19
N VAL A 107 15.97 5.62 -1.57
CA VAL A 107 17.00 6.25 -0.74
C VAL A 107 16.95 5.57 0.62
N SER A 108 17.66 4.45 0.72
CA SER A 108 17.90 3.75 1.99
C SER A 108 18.96 4.49 2.79
N VAL A 109 18.66 5.70 3.27
CA VAL A 109 19.54 6.42 4.19
C VAL A 109 18.76 6.79 5.43
N ASN A 110 19.00 6.03 6.51
CA ASN A 110 18.41 6.15 7.85
C ASN A 110 16.94 5.75 7.97
N ASP A 111 16.55 4.62 7.37
CA ASP A 111 15.25 4.04 7.63
C ASP A 111 15.14 3.59 9.10
N PRO A 112 14.20 4.11 9.92
CA PRO A 112 14.06 3.71 11.31
C PRO A 112 13.72 2.22 11.36
N PRO A 113 14.43 1.43 12.16
CA PRO A 113 14.16 0.00 12.20
C PRO A 113 12.74 -0.28 12.69
N ARG A 114 12.18 -1.40 12.23
CA ARG A 114 10.97 -1.97 12.81
C ARG A 114 11.13 -2.15 14.33
N HIS A 115 10.05 -2.00 15.09
CA HIS A 115 10.11 -2.37 16.51
C HIS A 115 10.32 -3.88 16.63
N ARG A 116 11.36 -4.29 17.37
CA ARG A 116 11.63 -5.71 17.65
C ARG A 116 10.55 -6.36 18.49
N ASP A 117 9.94 -5.59 19.38
CA ASP A 117 8.79 -6.02 20.17
C ASP A 117 7.51 -5.88 19.34
N GLN A 118 6.78 -6.98 19.18
CA GLN A 118 5.56 -6.99 18.38
C GLN A 118 4.46 -6.13 19.02
N ALA A 119 4.39 -6.04 20.35
CA ALA A 119 3.41 -5.18 21.00
C ALA A 119 3.69 -3.70 20.69
N ALA A 120 4.94 -3.26 20.74
CA ALA A 120 5.35 -1.93 20.30
C ALA A 120 5.08 -1.70 18.81
N GLU A 121 5.32 -2.68 17.94
CA GLU A 121 5.00 -2.58 16.50
C GLU A 121 3.49 -2.45 16.26
N ASN A 122 2.68 -3.21 16.98
CA ASN A 122 1.22 -3.14 16.91
C ASN A 122 0.72 -1.77 17.37
N ASP A 123 1.30 -1.21 18.44
CA ASP A 123 0.98 0.14 18.89
C ASP A 123 1.35 1.20 17.85
N PHE A 124 2.52 1.07 17.22
CA PHE A 124 2.90 1.90 16.08
C PHE A 124 1.89 1.80 14.92
N CYS A 125 1.46 0.60 14.56
CA CYS A 125 0.42 0.39 13.54
C CYS A 125 -0.90 1.05 13.90
N ARG A 126 -1.32 1.00 15.17
CA ARG A 126 -2.53 1.71 15.64
C ARG A 126 -2.40 3.22 15.48
N ARG A 127 -1.22 3.79 15.77
CA ARG A 127 -0.95 5.21 15.56
C ARG A 127 -0.96 5.60 14.09
N LEU A 128 -0.44 4.75 13.19
CA LEU A 128 -0.58 4.94 11.75
C LEU A 128 -2.05 4.96 11.32
N LEU A 129 -2.85 3.98 11.76
CA LEU A 129 -4.27 3.92 11.44
C LEU A 129 -4.98 5.20 11.89
N ARG A 130 -4.66 5.73 13.08
CA ARG A 130 -5.17 7.02 13.59
C ARG A 130 -4.83 8.22 12.69
N LEU A 131 -3.88 8.12 11.79
CA LEU A 131 -3.54 9.17 10.82
C LEU A 131 -4.20 9.00 9.45
N GLY A 132 -4.99 7.93 9.25
CA GLY A 132 -5.63 7.59 7.98
C GLY A 132 -4.89 6.50 7.19
N ALA A 133 -3.94 5.82 7.82
CA ALA A 133 -3.29 4.66 7.21
C ALA A 133 -4.28 3.53 6.95
N ARG A 134 -3.88 2.61 6.08
CA ARG A 134 -4.71 1.46 5.68
C ARG A 134 -3.97 0.15 5.79
N ARG A 135 -4.75 -0.91 6.00
CA ARG A 135 -4.26 -2.27 5.94
C ARG A 135 -4.26 -2.77 4.51
N TRP A 136 -3.19 -3.45 4.15
CA TRP A 136 -2.95 -4.05 2.86
C TRP A 136 -2.58 -5.50 3.05
N GLU A 137 -3.08 -6.38 2.17
CA GLU A 137 -2.69 -7.80 2.19
C GLU A 137 -1.19 -7.95 1.98
N THR A 138 -0.65 -7.17 1.03
CA THR A 138 0.79 -7.09 0.79
C THR A 138 1.28 -5.68 0.50
N LEU A 139 2.57 -5.44 0.74
CA LEU A 139 3.25 -4.20 0.34
C LEU A 139 3.23 -4.03 -1.19
N ASP A 140 3.35 -5.13 -1.93
CA ASP A 140 3.29 -5.10 -3.39
C ASP A 140 1.91 -4.66 -3.88
N ARG A 141 0.82 -5.09 -3.23
CA ARG A 141 -0.53 -4.60 -3.57
C ARG A 141 -0.64 -3.09 -3.32
N PHE A 142 -0.11 -2.59 -2.21
CA PHE A 142 -0.08 -1.14 -1.96
C PHE A 142 0.66 -0.39 -3.08
N ARG A 143 1.86 -0.84 -3.45
CA ARG A 143 2.67 -0.23 -4.52
C ARG A 143 1.98 -0.31 -5.87
N PHE A 144 1.37 -1.45 -6.19
CA PHE A 144 0.58 -1.63 -7.40
C PHE A 144 -0.56 -0.61 -7.47
N VAL A 145 -1.31 -0.40 -6.38
CA VAL A 145 -2.38 0.61 -6.36
C VAL A 145 -1.82 2.02 -6.53
N LEU A 146 -0.70 2.37 -5.90
CA LEU A 146 -0.06 3.66 -6.12
C LEU A 146 0.39 3.85 -7.57
N GLY A 147 1.04 2.85 -8.17
CA GLY A 147 1.43 2.89 -9.58
C GLY A 147 0.23 3.05 -10.51
N ALA A 148 -0.87 2.37 -10.22
CA ALA A 148 -2.11 2.52 -10.98
C ALA A 148 -2.70 3.94 -10.86
N VAL A 149 -2.68 4.53 -9.66
CA VAL A 149 -3.12 5.91 -9.40
C VAL A 149 -2.22 6.95 -10.09
N ASP A 150 -0.92 6.71 -10.10
CA ASP A 150 0.08 7.57 -10.73
C ASP A 150 0.20 7.33 -12.25
N HIS A 151 -0.61 6.42 -12.80
CA HIS A 151 -0.64 6.04 -14.22
C HIS A 151 0.70 5.51 -14.73
N ASP A 152 1.35 4.65 -13.94
CA ASP A 152 2.51 3.89 -14.37
C ASP A 152 2.11 2.96 -15.53
N ASP A 153 2.74 3.15 -16.69
CA ASP A 153 2.40 2.43 -17.93
C ASP A 153 2.44 0.90 -17.75
N LEU A 154 3.41 0.37 -16.99
CA LEU A 154 3.55 -1.07 -16.78
C LEU A 154 2.39 -1.61 -15.94
N VAL A 155 2.01 -0.89 -14.90
CA VAL A 155 0.87 -1.25 -14.05
C VAL A 155 -0.44 -1.17 -14.84
N MET A 156 -0.62 -0.12 -15.65
CA MET A 156 -1.82 0.04 -16.47
C MET A 156 -1.93 -1.06 -17.54
N ASP A 157 -0.81 -1.49 -18.13
CA ASP A 157 -0.74 -2.63 -19.04
C ASP A 157 -1.11 -3.95 -18.35
N GLU A 158 -0.67 -4.18 -17.11
CA GLU A 158 -1.03 -5.38 -16.34
C GLU A 158 -2.55 -5.44 -16.04
N ILE A 159 -3.15 -4.29 -15.70
CA ILE A 159 -4.60 -4.22 -15.48
C ILE A 159 -5.35 -4.39 -16.82
N GLY A 160 -4.93 -3.70 -17.87
CA GLY A 160 -5.54 -3.77 -19.20
C GLY A 160 -5.44 -5.17 -19.83
N GLY A 161 -4.35 -5.88 -19.56
CA GLY A 161 -4.13 -7.28 -19.95
C GLY A 161 -4.89 -8.30 -19.08
N GLY A 162 -5.47 -7.87 -17.95
CA GLY A 162 -6.18 -8.73 -17.01
C GLY A 162 -5.28 -9.70 -16.23
N PHE A 163 -3.99 -9.39 -16.11
CA PHE A 163 -3.04 -10.18 -15.33
C PHE A 163 -3.18 -9.92 -13.83
N GLU A 164 -3.47 -8.67 -13.48
CA GLU A 164 -3.74 -8.23 -12.11
C GLU A 164 -5.12 -7.54 -12.03
N PRO A 165 -5.88 -7.73 -10.93
CA PRO A 165 -7.19 -7.10 -10.78
C PRO A 165 -7.04 -5.60 -10.56
N ALA A 166 -7.89 -4.82 -11.24
CA ALA A 166 -7.98 -3.39 -11.04
C ALA A 166 -8.20 -3.03 -9.55
N PRO A 167 -7.55 -1.97 -9.04
CA PRO A 167 -7.83 -1.46 -7.70
C PRO A 167 -9.30 -1.12 -7.49
N VAL A 168 -9.89 -1.60 -6.39
CA VAL A 168 -11.28 -1.28 -6.04
C VAL A 168 -11.41 0.16 -5.52
N SER A 169 -12.62 0.73 -5.53
CA SER A 169 -12.85 2.11 -5.07
C SER A 169 -12.34 2.38 -3.66
N GLU A 170 -12.46 1.40 -2.76
CA GLU A 170 -11.87 1.49 -1.43
C GLU A 170 -10.37 1.64 -1.51
N GLU A 171 -9.63 0.75 -2.19
CA GLU A 171 -8.15 0.79 -2.29
C GLU A 171 -7.63 2.11 -2.85
N ARG A 172 -8.35 2.68 -3.82
CA ARG A 172 -7.98 3.95 -4.46
C ARG A 172 -8.26 5.18 -3.62
N CYS A 173 -9.08 5.10 -2.59
CA CYS A 173 -9.35 6.29 -1.79
C CYS A 173 -8.07 6.73 -1.06
N TRP A 174 -7.83 8.04 -0.96
CA TRP A 174 -6.81 8.61 -0.08
C TRP A 174 -7.50 9.19 1.15
N ALA A 175 -6.85 9.12 2.31
CA ALA A 175 -7.39 9.72 3.51
C ALA A 175 -6.31 10.36 4.36
N ALA A 176 -6.69 11.43 5.05
CA ALA A 176 -5.85 12.12 6.00
C ALA A 176 -6.66 12.51 7.23
N VAL A 177 -6.02 12.37 8.39
CA VAL A 177 -6.64 12.61 9.69
C VAL A 177 -5.83 13.64 10.47
N ALA A 178 -6.54 14.50 11.21
CA ALA A 178 -5.96 15.44 12.15
C ALA A 178 -6.66 15.37 13.51
N TRP A 179 -5.87 15.59 14.56
CA TRP A 179 -6.29 15.52 15.96
C TRP A 179 -6.09 16.89 16.63
N PRO A 180 -7.00 17.85 16.41
CA PRO A 180 -6.83 19.21 16.91
C PRO A 180 -6.82 19.26 18.44
N SER A 181 -6.12 20.24 18.99
CA SER A 181 -5.96 20.45 20.45
C SER A 181 -7.28 20.79 21.14
N ALA A 182 -8.25 21.33 20.40
CA ALA A 182 -9.61 21.57 20.88
C ALA A 182 -10.43 20.28 21.09
N GLY A 183 -9.89 19.11 20.71
CA GLY A 183 -10.55 17.81 20.82
C GLY A 183 -11.27 17.39 19.54
N GLY A 184 -11.72 16.13 19.52
CA GLY A 184 -12.35 15.50 18.35
C GLY A 184 -11.36 15.03 17.28
N VAL A 185 -11.89 14.68 16.11
CA VAL A 185 -11.10 14.16 14.98
C VAL A 185 -11.61 14.74 13.67
N CYS A 186 -10.69 15.30 12.87
CA CYS A 186 -10.99 15.79 11.54
C CYS A 186 -10.48 14.79 10.49
N ILE A 187 -11.34 14.38 9.57
CA ILE A 187 -11.03 13.36 8.56
C ILE A 187 -11.42 13.87 7.19
N ALA A 188 -10.50 13.80 6.24
CA ALA A 188 -10.81 13.93 4.82
C ALA A 188 -10.59 12.59 4.13
N GLU A 189 -11.53 12.23 3.24
CA GLU A 189 -11.42 11.09 2.34
C GLU A 189 -11.62 11.60 0.92
N VAL A 190 -10.68 11.31 0.03
CA VAL A 190 -10.73 11.74 -1.36
C VAL A 190 -10.59 10.49 -2.24
N PRO A 191 -11.66 10.07 -2.95
CA PRO A 191 -11.56 9.02 -3.94
C PRO A 191 -10.52 9.39 -5.02
N ARG A 192 -9.69 8.44 -5.42
CA ARG A 192 -8.78 8.60 -6.57
C ARG A 192 -9.30 7.76 -7.73
N MET A 193 -9.27 8.33 -8.91
CA MET A 193 -9.66 7.64 -10.13
C MET A 193 -8.49 6.86 -10.71
N LEU A 194 -8.80 5.84 -11.50
CA LEU A 194 -7.86 5.24 -12.46
C LEU A 194 -8.32 5.70 -13.85
N ALA A 195 -7.51 6.45 -14.57
CA ALA A 195 -7.93 6.86 -15.91
C ALA A 195 -8.09 5.61 -16.80
N GLY A 196 -9.19 5.56 -17.56
CA GLY A 196 -9.47 4.49 -18.50
C GLY A 196 -9.99 3.19 -17.89
N ILE A 197 -10.09 3.06 -16.56
CA ILE A 197 -10.50 1.84 -15.87
C ILE A 197 -11.54 2.19 -14.78
N GLY A 198 -12.83 1.99 -15.08
CA GLY A 198 -13.94 2.21 -14.14
C GLY A 198 -15.13 3.01 -14.69
N ASP A 199 -16.17 3.19 -13.88
CA ASP A 199 -17.38 3.95 -14.22
C ASP A 199 -17.04 5.44 -14.45
N GLN A 200 -17.33 5.95 -15.65
CA GLN A 200 -17.05 7.33 -16.09
C GLN A 200 -17.77 8.43 -15.28
N GLY A 201 -18.54 8.07 -14.25
CA GLY A 201 -19.33 8.99 -13.42
C GLY A 201 -18.59 9.57 -12.20
N GLU A 202 -17.38 9.09 -11.88
CA GLU A 202 -16.64 9.49 -10.67
C GLU A 202 -15.71 10.71 -10.88
N GLN A 203 -15.69 11.32 -12.06
CA GLN A 203 -14.79 12.43 -12.37
C GLN A 203 -15.44 13.78 -12.10
N SER A 204 -15.22 14.36 -10.92
CA SER A 204 -15.32 15.81 -10.79
C SER A 204 -13.94 16.41 -10.98
N ALA A 205 -13.77 17.37 -11.91
CA ALA A 205 -12.55 18.18 -12.03
C ALA A 205 -12.12 18.80 -10.69
N LYS A 206 -13.08 18.95 -9.76
CA LYS A 206 -12.86 19.35 -8.38
C LYS A 206 -11.98 18.36 -7.59
N GLN A 207 -12.17 17.05 -7.74
CA GLN A 207 -11.45 16.03 -6.97
C GLN A 207 -10.00 15.88 -7.42
N GLU A 208 -9.75 15.92 -8.73
CA GLU A 208 -8.39 15.96 -9.29
C GLU A 208 -7.63 17.18 -8.78
N PHE A 209 -8.26 18.36 -8.86
CA PHE A 209 -7.69 19.59 -8.31
C PHE A 209 -7.48 19.54 -6.79
N THR A 210 -8.36 18.86 -6.04
CA THR A 210 -8.17 18.65 -4.61
C THR A 210 -6.94 17.80 -4.33
N MET A 211 -6.72 16.72 -5.08
CA MET A 211 -5.56 15.84 -4.92
C MET A 211 -4.24 16.55 -5.24
N ASP A 212 -4.19 17.41 -6.26
CA ASP A 212 -2.99 18.22 -6.57
C ASP A 212 -2.58 19.12 -5.40
N ARG A 213 -3.54 19.51 -4.56
CA ARG A 213 -3.30 20.39 -3.42
C ARG A 213 -2.85 19.65 -2.17
N ARG A 214 -2.76 18.31 -2.15
CA ARG A 214 -2.35 17.52 -0.96
C ARG A 214 -1.02 17.97 -0.37
N SER A 215 -0.09 18.45 -1.21
CA SER A 215 1.20 19.02 -0.79
C SER A 215 1.07 20.16 0.22
N ILE A 216 -0.05 20.89 0.25
CA ILE A 216 -0.31 21.97 1.22
C ILE A 216 -0.38 21.45 2.67
N LEU A 217 -0.74 20.17 2.87
CA LEU A 217 -0.76 19.56 4.21
C LEU A 217 0.65 19.48 4.82
N ARG A 218 1.70 19.43 3.99
CA ARG A 218 3.09 19.46 4.45
C ARG A 218 3.52 20.80 5.02
N LEU A 219 2.75 21.86 4.74
CA LEU A 219 2.98 23.20 5.28
C LEU A 219 2.31 23.40 6.65
N ALA A 220 1.44 22.48 7.09
CA ALA A 220 0.85 22.55 8.41
C ALA A 220 1.93 22.44 9.48
N ARG A 221 1.88 23.30 10.50
CA ARG A 221 2.85 23.31 11.60
C ARG A 221 2.45 22.45 12.79
N ASN A 222 1.17 22.08 12.86
CA ASN A 222 0.60 21.26 13.93
C ASN A 222 -0.75 20.65 13.48
N MET A 223 -1.33 19.81 14.33
CA MET A 223 -2.61 19.14 14.05
C MET A 223 -3.80 20.12 13.94
N ASP A 224 -3.76 21.29 14.60
CA ASP A 224 -4.81 22.31 14.44
C ASP A 224 -4.80 22.93 13.04
N GLU A 225 -3.61 23.24 12.53
CA GLU A 225 -3.42 23.71 11.16
C GLU A 225 -3.78 22.64 10.15
N LYS A 226 -3.35 21.39 10.37
CA LYS A 226 -3.72 20.26 9.52
C LYS A 226 -5.24 20.11 9.46
N ALA A 227 -5.92 20.14 10.61
CA ALA A 227 -7.38 20.05 10.67
C ALA A 227 -8.05 21.19 9.89
N ARG A 228 -7.60 22.45 10.03
CA ARG A 228 -8.13 23.57 9.25
C ARG A 228 -7.96 23.37 7.74
N VAL A 229 -6.79 22.89 7.32
CA VAL A 229 -6.52 22.60 5.90
C VAL A 229 -7.45 21.50 5.38
N LEU A 230 -7.62 20.40 6.14
CA LEU A 230 -8.52 19.30 5.79
C LEU A 230 -9.96 19.79 5.64
N LEU A 231 -10.48 20.57 6.59
CA LEU A 231 -11.84 21.13 6.55
C LEU A 231 -12.06 22.04 5.34
N VAL A 232 -11.13 22.96 5.07
CA VAL A 232 -11.31 24.02 4.07
C VAL A 232 -11.01 23.53 2.65
N THR A 233 -10.02 22.66 2.48
CA THR A 233 -9.49 22.30 1.16
C THR A 233 -9.93 20.92 0.69
N PHE A 234 -10.12 19.98 1.62
CA PHE A 234 -10.37 18.56 1.32
C PHE A 234 -11.76 18.09 1.74
N GLU A 235 -12.68 19.02 2.01
CA GLU A 235 -14.05 18.72 2.47
C GLU A 235 -14.07 17.82 3.72
N GLY A 236 -13.05 17.97 4.56
CA GLY A 236 -12.92 17.19 5.78
C GLY A 236 -14.13 17.38 6.69
N LYS A 237 -14.43 16.36 7.47
CA LYS A 237 -15.52 16.36 8.46
C LYS A 237 -14.94 16.33 9.86
N MET A 238 -15.49 17.16 10.73
CA MET A 238 -15.16 17.14 12.16
C MET A 238 -16.12 16.19 12.87
N ASN A 239 -15.58 15.27 13.65
CA ASN A 239 -16.32 14.33 14.48
C ASN A 239 -15.93 14.54 15.94
N SER A 240 -16.84 14.33 16.89
CA SER A 240 -16.54 14.56 18.30
C SER A 240 -15.68 13.45 18.91
N SER A 241 -15.75 12.25 18.34
CA SER A 241 -14.91 11.10 18.65
C SER A 241 -14.67 10.25 17.40
N VAL A 242 -13.61 9.43 17.43
CA VAL A 242 -13.41 8.33 16.46
C VAL A 242 -14.59 7.38 16.42
N ASP A 243 -15.28 7.26 17.55
CA ASP A 243 -16.44 6.41 17.73
C ASP A 243 -17.64 6.77 16.86
N GLU A 244 -17.68 8.01 16.37
CA GLU A 244 -18.74 8.54 15.50
C GLU A 244 -18.36 8.51 14.02
N VAL A 245 -17.13 8.07 13.73
CA VAL A 245 -16.59 8.09 12.38
C VAL A 245 -17.18 6.95 11.56
N ASP A 246 -18.01 7.30 10.59
CA ASP A 246 -18.38 6.43 9.47
C ASP A 246 -17.37 6.64 8.34
N SER A 247 -16.24 5.93 8.43
CA SER A 247 -15.12 6.01 7.48
C SER A 247 -14.77 4.62 6.97
N SER A 248 -14.52 4.54 5.67
CA SER A 248 -14.01 3.31 5.04
C SER A 248 -12.58 2.99 5.48
N VAL A 249 -11.86 3.98 6.02
CA VAL A 249 -10.43 3.97 6.34
C VAL A 249 -10.15 3.89 7.83
N LEU A 250 -10.83 4.71 8.62
CA LEU A 250 -10.76 4.73 10.07
C LEU A 250 -11.89 3.87 10.65
N ARG A 251 -11.77 2.55 10.50
CA ARG A 251 -12.78 1.65 11.07
C ARG A 251 -12.48 1.40 12.54
N ARG A 252 -13.49 1.55 13.40
CA ARG A 252 -13.40 1.24 14.84
C ARG A 252 -12.80 -0.15 15.11
N ARG A 253 -13.18 -1.15 14.31
CA ARG A 253 -12.66 -2.53 14.40
C ARG A 253 -11.15 -2.65 14.16
N ASP A 254 -10.58 -1.75 13.38
CA ASP A 254 -9.14 -1.79 13.04
C ASP A 254 -8.30 -1.16 14.17
N LEU A 255 -8.93 -0.34 15.02
CA LEU A 255 -8.35 0.30 16.20
C LEU A 255 -8.55 -0.51 17.49
N ALA A 256 -9.63 -1.30 17.57
CA ALA A 256 -9.88 -2.23 18.67
C ALA A 256 -9.24 -3.59 18.36
N TRP A 257 -8.00 -3.79 18.79
CA TRP A 257 -7.44 -5.14 18.83
C TRP A 257 -7.94 -5.79 20.11
N SER A 258 -8.59 -6.95 20.01
CA SER A 258 -8.92 -7.75 21.20
C SER A 258 -7.62 -8.17 21.87
N ASP A 259 -7.48 -7.80 23.15
CA ASP A 259 -6.46 -8.32 24.07
C ASP A 259 -6.51 -9.86 24.16
#